data_AF-A0A965WRC7-F1
#
_entry.id   AF-A0A965WRC7-F1
#
_cell.length_a   1.000
_cell.length_b   1.000
_cell.length_c   1.000
_cell.angle_alpha   90.00
_cell.angle_beta   90.00
_cell.angle_gamma   90.00
#
_symmetry.space_group_name_H-M   'P 1'
#
loop_
_entity.id
_entity.type
_entity.pdbx_description
1 polymer ?
#
loop_
_entity_poly.entity_id
_entity_poly.type
_entity_poly.pdbx_seq_one_letter_code
_entity_poly.pdbx_strand_id
1 'polypeptide(L)' 'MTKYFRISAYYPKEDISFIMDSNGRFEKLWQFSAYLVSKGCKILEVGTDETFIDINIEKVEAVSDKVILRACSKGK' A
#
# COMPACT_ATOMS: atom_id res chain seq x y z
N MET A 1 14.39 -12.24 -4.79
CA MET A 1 13.55 -11.91 -3.61
C MET A 1 12.70 -10.70 -3.97
N THR A 2 11.39 -10.89 -4.02
CA THR A 2 10.45 -9.83 -4.36
C THR A 2 10.22 -8.99 -3.11
N LYS A 3 10.53 -7.69 -3.16
CA LYS A 3 10.30 -6.81 -2.01
C LYS A 3 8.82 -6.46 -1.92
N TYR A 4 8.22 -6.77 -0.78
CA TYR A 4 6.81 -6.53 -0.52
C TYR A 4 6.67 -5.33 0.41
N PHE A 5 5.84 -4.38 -0.03
CA PHE A 5 5.60 -3.12 0.65
C PHE A 5 4.09 -2.94 0.84
N ARG A 6 3.71 -2.36 1.97
CA ARG A 6 2.33 -1.99 2.27
C ARG A 6 2.30 -0.52 2.67
N ILE A 7 1.34 0.22 2.15
CA ILE A 7 1.17 1.63 2.46
C ILE A 7 -0.28 1.87 2.87
N SER A 8 -0.45 2.54 4.01
CA SER A 8 -1.70 3.13 4.44
C SER A 8 -1.76 4.56 3.88
N ALA A 9 -2.79 4.87 3.10
CA ALA A 9 -2.94 6.16 2.46
C ALA A 9 -4.37 6.69 2.52
N TYR A 10 -4.51 8.01 2.47
CA TYR A 10 -5.77 8.72 2.39
C TYR A 10 -5.89 9.40 1.03
N TYR A 11 -7.03 9.26 0.35
CA TYR A 11 -7.34 9.93 -0.90
C TYR A 11 -8.39 11.02 -0.64
N PRO A 12 -7.96 12.31 -0.56
CA PRO A 12 -8.84 13.40 -0.14
C PRO A 12 -10.02 13.65 -1.08
N LYS A 13 -9.87 13.32 -2.36
CA LYS A 13 -10.90 13.60 -3.37
C LYS A 13 -12.21 12.87 -3.07
N GLU A 14 -12.12 11.62 -2.64
CA GLU A 14 -13.28 10.75 -2.37
C GLU A 14 -13.50 10.54 -0.86
N ASP A 15 -12.67 11.18 -0.04
CA ASP A 15 -12.64 11.02 1.41
C ASP A 15 -12.51 9.55 1.84
N ILE A 16 -11.53 8.83 1.29
CA ILE A 16 -11.31 7.41 1.60
C ILE A 16 -9.90 7.17 2.11
N SER A 17 -9.77 6.31 3.11
CA SER A 17 -8.51 5.75 3.59
C SER A 17 -8.41 4.30 3.16
N PHE A 18 -7.22 3.86 2.77
CA PHE A 18 -7.01 2.50 2.32
C PHE A 18 -5.62 1.96 2.65
N ILE A 19 -5.53 0.63 2.65
CA ILE A 19 -4.28 -0.12 2.73
C ILE A 19 -4.02 -0.73 1.35
N MET A 20 -2.85 -0.48 0.79
CA MET A 20 -2.45 -1.02 -0.50
C MET A 20 -1.09 -1.71 -0.45
N ASP A 21 -1.00 -2.85 -1.12
CA ASP A 21 0.21 -3.64 -1.22
C ASP A 21 0.85 -3.48 -2.61
N SER A 22 2.19 -3.34 -2.62
CA SER A 22 2.98 -3.27 -3.85
C SER A 22 2.95 -4.57 -4.63
N ASN A 23 2.77 -5.70 -3.92
CA ASN A 23 2.78 -7.06 -4.46
C ASN A 23 3.96 -7.34 -5.42
N GLY A 24 5.13 -6.77 -5.13
CA GLY A 24 6.32 -6.95 -5.95
C GLY A 24 6.46 -6.07 -7.18
N ARG A 25 5.50 -5.17 -7.44
CA ARG A 25 5.52 -4.24 -8.58
C ARG A 25 6.67 -3.22 -8.52
N PHE A 26 7.10 -2.86 -7.32
CA PHE A 26 8.10 -1.82 -7.09
C PHE A 26 9.36 -2.39 -6.45
N GLU A 27 10.53 -1.93 -6.92
CA GLU A 27 11.82 -2.37 -6.40
C GLU A 27 12.15 -1.70 -5.06
N LYS A 28 11.70 -0.46 -4.88
CA LYS A 28 11.99 0.37 -3.70
C LYS A 28 10.70 0.97 -3.14
N LEU A 29 10.62 1.07 -1.82
CA LEU A 29 9.47 1.64 -1.11
C LEU A 29 9.11 3.04 -1.61
N TRP A 30 10.12 3.89 -1.85
CA TRP A 30 9.90 5.26 -2.34
C TRP A 30 9.24 5.30 -3.73
N GLN A 31 9.47 4.31 -4.61
CA GLN A 31 8.81 4.25 -5.92
C GLN A 31 7.31 4.03 -5.75
N PHE A 32 6.94 3.17 -4.81
CA PHE A 32 5.54 2.92 -4.47
C PHE A 32 4.88 4.14 -3.82
N SER A 33 5.57 4.79 -2.87
CA SER A 33 5.09 6.03 -2.25
C SER A 33 4.91 7.16 -3.28
N ALA A 34 5.89 7.36 -4.17
CA ALA A 34 5.83 8.37 -5.21
C ALA A 34 4.68 8.10 -6.20
N TYR A 35 4.45 6.84 -6.56
CA TYR A 35 3.29 6.45 -7.37
C TYR A 35 1.98 6.87 -6.71
N LEU A 36 1.81 6.60 -5.42
CA LEU A 36 0.60 6.99 -4.68
C LEU A 36 0.40 8.50 -4.57
N VAL A 37 1.48 9.23 -4.25
CA VAL A 37 1.46 10.70 -4.22
C VAL A 37 1.10 11.29 -5.58
N SER A 38 1.62 10.73 -6.68
CA SER A 38 1.28 11.16 -8.04
C SER A 38 -0.20 10.98 -8.40
N LYS A 39 -0.92 10.10 -7.67
CA LYS A 39 -2.36 9.89 -7.80
C LYS A 39 -3.18 10.78 -6.85
N GLY A 40 -2.54 11.67 -6.10
CA GLY A 40 -3.19 12.58 -5.15
C GLY A 40 -3.43 11.96 -3.78
N CYS A 41 -2.79 10.85 -3.45
CA CYS A 41 -2.91 10.23 -2.13
C CYS A 41 -1.97 10.90 -1.13
N LYS A 42 -2.43 11.08 0.11
CA LYS A 42 -1.63 11.42 1.28
C LYS A 42 -1.16 10.14 1.95
N ILE A 43 0.15 9.99 2.16
CA ILE A 43 0.74 8.82 2.81
C ILE A 43 0.58 8.97 4.33
N LEU A 44 0.01 7.97 4.99
CA LEU A 44 -0.18 7.94 6.44
C LEU A 44 0.88 7.09 7.12
N GLU A 45 1.16 5.92 6.54
CA GLU A 45 2.14 4.95 7.05
C GLU A 45 2.75 4.17 5.89
N VAL A 46 4.04 3.86 6.01
CA VAL A 46 4.75 3.01 5.06
C VAL A 46 5.35 1.84 5.82
N GLY A 47 5.23 0.63 5.26
CA GLY A 47 5.75 -0.57 5.90
C GLY A 47 6.36 -1.55 4.91
N THR A 48 7.26 -2.38 5.44
CA THR A 48 7.91 -3.49 4.77
C THR A 48 7.55 -4.80 5.50
N ASP A 49 7.89 -5.92 4.90
CA ASP A 49 7.72 -7.26 5.48
C ASP A 49 8.22 -7.44 6.91
N GLU A 50 9.19 -6.64 7.34
CA GLU A 50 9.80 -6.70 8.68
C GLU A 50 9.08 -5.80 9.69
N THR A 51 8.30 -4.81 9.22
CA THR A 51 7.64 -3.82 10.08
C THR A 51 6.14 -4.08 10.24
N PHE A 52 5.62 -5.16 9.67
CA PHE A 52 4.23 -5.57 9.83
C PHE A 52 4.03 -6.25 11.19
N ILE A 53 3.82 -5.46 12.23
CA ILE A 53 3.51 -5.96 13.58
C ILE A 53 1.99 -6.19 13.65
N ASP A 54 1.55 -7.37 14.09
CA ASP A 54 0.13 -7.70 14.37
C ASP A 54 -0.87 -7.59 13.20
N ILE A 55 -0.43 -7.75 11.95
CA ILE A 55 -1.36 -7.69 10.82
C ILE A 55 -2.00 -9.05 10.55
N ASN A 56 -3.29 -9.20 10.84
CA ASN A 56 -4.12 -10.38 10.51
C ASN A 56 -4.44 -10.52 9.00
N ILE A 57 -3.56 -10.02 8.11
CA ILE A 57 -3.77 -10.00 6.66
C ILE A 57 -2.57 -10.65 6.00
N GLU A 58 -2.74 -11.92 5.63
CA GLU A 58 -1.73 -12.71 4.95
C GLU A 58 -1.26 -12.06 3.64
N LYS A 59 0.02 -12.26 3.33
CA LYS A 59 0.59 -11.86 2.05
C LYS A 59 -0.11 -12.62 0.93
N VAL A 60 -0.34 -11.95 -0.19
CA VAL A 60 -0.89 -12.63 -1.37
C VAL A 60 0.25 -13.38 -2.04
N GLU A 61 0.09 -14.70 -2.21
CA GLU A 61 0.96 -15.49 -3.06
C GLU A 61 0.63 -15.19 -4.53
N ALA A 62 1.45 -14.34 -5.14
CA ALA A 62 1.83 -14.35 -6.56
C ALA A 62 2.04 -12.94 -7.10
N VAL A 63 3.13 -12.82 -7.87
CA VAL A 63 3.62 -11.64 -8.57
C VAL A 63 2.59 -11.16 -9.59
N SER A 64 2.25 -9.89 -9.52
CA SER A 64 1.53 -9.21 -10.59
C SER A 64 2.09 -7.81 -10.75
N ASP A 65 2.08 -7.34 -11.98
CA ASP A 65 2.16 -5.95 -12.45
C ASP A 65 1.14 -4.99 -11.78
N LYS A 66 0.28 -5.50 -10.89
CA LYS A 66 -0.78 -4.78 -10.19
C LYS A 66 -0.43 -4.52 -8.74
N VAL A 67 -1.06 -3.49 -8.19
CA VAL A 67 -1.10 -3.20 -6.76
C VAL A 67 -2.41 -3.75 -6.19
N ILE A 68 -2.42 -4.18 -4.93
CA ILE A 68 -3.59 -4.82 -4.30
C ILE A 68 -4.18 -3.89 -3.25
N LEU A 69 -5.42 -3.47 -3.45
CA LEU A 69 -6.23 -2.77 -2.44
C LEU A 69 -6.78 -3.80 -1.44
N ARG A 70 -6.42 -3.67 -0.15
CA ARG A 70 -6.78 -4.64 0.90
C ARG A 70 -7.97 -4.22 1.74
N ALA A 71 -7.99 -2.95 2.12
CA ALA A 71 -9.04 -2.36 2.92
C ALA A 71 -9.29 -0.95 2.42
N CYS A 72 -10.55 -0.54 2.45
CA CYS A 72 -10.97 0.82 2.14
C CYS A 72 -12.04 1.18 3.16
N SER A 73 -11.88 2.34 3.79
CA SER A 73 -12.90 2.94 4.63
C SER A 73 -13.11 4.37 4.18
N LYS A 74 -14.35 4.85 4.29
CA LYS A 74 -14.66 6.25 4.03
C LYS A 74 -14.48 7.06 5.33
N GLY A 75 -13.96 8.27 5.20
CA GLY A 75 -13.99 9.26 6.27
C GLY A 75 -15.43 9.68 6.55
N LYS A 76 -15.73 9.83 7.86
CA LYS A 76 -17.04 9.98 8.51
C LYS A 76 -17.91 8.72 8.55
#